data_AF-B4PEL2-F1
#
_entry.id   AF-B4PEL2-F1
#
_cell.length_a   1.000
_cell.length_b   1.000
_cell.length_c   1.000
_cell.angle_alpha   90.00
_cell.angle_beta   90.00
_cell.angle_gamma   90.00
#
_symmetry.space_group_name_H-M   'P 1'
#
loop_
_entity.id
_entity.type
_entity.pdbx_description
1 polymer ?
#
loop_
_entity_poly.entity_id
_entity_poly.type
_entity_poly.pdbx_seq_one_letter_code
_entity_poly.pdbx_strand_id
1 'polypeptide(L)'
;MPAKRRTAASTSKNSDSPLSPRTDDPAYQEKRKKNNEAVQRTREKTKKSAEERKKRIDELRKQNDTLKVQIEQGEKHISTLRDLIIQGEKTEEGHRIIQEILAGPDPNDND
;
A
#
# COMPACT_ATOMS: atom_id res chain seq x y z
N MET A 1 -24.84 -4.39 -9.60
CA MET A 1 -25.05 -5.14 -10.85
C MET A 1 -23.70 -5.40 -11.52
N PRO A 2 -23.16 -6.63 -11.57
CA PRO A 2 -21.92 -6.90 -12.30
C PRO A 2 -22.23 -7.31 -13.76
N ALA A 3 -21.57 -6.67 -14.72
CA ALA A 3 -21.73 -6.95 -16.14
C ALA A 3 -21.04 -8.28 -16.54
N LYS A 4 -21.79 -9.23 -17.08
CA LYS A 4 -21.29 -10.48 -17.67
C LYS A 4 -20.42 -10.16 -18.90
N ARG A 5 -19.09 -10.34 -18.80
CA ARG A 5 -18.20 -10.38 -19.97
C ARG A 5 -18.51 -11.66 -20.77
N ARG A 6 -19.17 -11.51 -21.92
CA ARG A 6 -19.27 -12.58 -22.92
C ARG A 6 -17.88 -12.81 -23.51
N THR A 7 -17.20 -13.85 -23.09
CA THR A 7 -16.05 -14.40 -23.83
C THR A 7 -16.62 -15.03 -25.10
N ALA A 8 -16.39 -14.40 -26.26
CA ALA A 8 -16.77 -14.97 -27.54
C ALA A 8 -16.12 -16.35 -27.69
N ALA A 9 -16.96 -17.34 -27.97
CA ALA A 9 -16.55 -18.70 -28.26
C ALA A 9 -15.56 -18.74 -29.43
N SER A 10 -14.62 -19.68 -29.35
CA SER A 10 -13.65 -20.02 -30.38
C SER A 10 -14.35 -20.41 -31.69
N THR A 11 -14.43 -19.47 -32.63
CA THR A 11 -14.95 -19.74 -33.97
C THR A 11 -13.82 -20.21 -34.89
N SER A 12 -13.93 -21.49 -35.26
CA SER A 12 -13.65 -22.07 -36.57
C SER A 12 -12.27 -21.86 -37.21
N LYS A 13 -11.57 -22.99 -37.34
CA LYS A 13 -10.60 -23.25 -38.42
C LYS A 13 -11.23 -22.89 -39.76
N ASN A 14 -10.79 -21.81 -40.40
CA ASN A 14 -10.94 -21.52 -41.83
C ASN A 14 -9.87 -20.49 -42.19
N SER A 15 -8.67 -20.99 -42.51
CA SER A 15 -7.47 -20.20 -42.79
C SER A 15 -7.41 -19.67 -44.23
N ASP A 16 -8.48 -19.76 -45.00
CA ASP A 16 -8.46 -19.49 -46.45
C ASP A 16 -9.49 -18.42 -46.85
N SER A 17 -9.55 -17.34 -46.07
CA SER A 17 -10.21 -16.10 -46.51
C SER A 17 -9.13 -15.17 -47.06
N PRO A 18 -9.26 -14.63 -48.30
CA PRO A 18 -8.22 -13.84 -48.97
C PRO A 18 -7.89 -12.50 -48.26
N LEU A 19 -8.65 -12.13 -47.22
CA LEU A 19 -8.40 -10.98 -46.36
C LEU A 19 -7.77 -11.35 -45.00
N SER A 20 -7.58 -12.63 -44.69
CA SER A 20 -6.87 -13.04 -43.47
C SER A 20 -5.37 -12.94 -43.72
N PRO A 21 -4.60 -12.20 -42.90
CA PRO A 21 -3.15 -12.27 -42.94
C PRO A 21 -2.75 -13.74 -42.83
N ARG A 22 -2.00 -14.25 -43.80
CA ARG A 22 -1.41 -15.59 -43.70
C ARG A 22 -0.56 -15.59 -42.43
N THR A 23 -0.79 -16.56 -41.54
CA THR A 23 -0.06 -16.65 -40.26
C THR A 23 1.45 -16.77 -40.43
N ASP A 24 1.86 -17.15 -41.64
CA ASP A 24 3.24 -17.38 -42.04
C ASP A 24 3.86 -16.15 -42.74
N ASP A 25 3.10 -15.07 -42.91
CA ASP A 25 3.62 -13.79 -43.39
C ASP A 25 4.57 -13.19 -42.33
N PRO A 26 5.84 -12.90 -42.65
CA PRO A 26 6.80 -12.31 -41.71
C PRO A 26 6.29 -11.01 -41.07
N ALA A 27 5.58 -10.16 -41.83
CA ALA A 27 5.03 -8.91 -41.29
C ALA A 27 3.92 -9.16 -40.24
N TYR A 28 3.16 -10.25 -40.38
CA TYR A 28 2.18 -10.67 -39.38
C TYR A 28 2.88 -11.19 -38.12
N GLN A 29 3.91 -12.02 -38.26
CA GLN A 29 4.66 -12.59 -37.15
C GLN A 29 5.34 -11.53 -36.28
N GLU A 30 5.97 -10.53 -36.91
CA GLU A 30 6.59 -9.41 -36.20
C GLU A 30 5.57 -8.61 -35.38
N LYS A 31 4.42 -8.26 -35.97
CA LYS A 31 3.32 -7.58 -35.27
C LYS A 31 2.82 -8.40 -34.10
N ARG A 32 2.68 -9.71 -34.26
CA ARG A 32 2.26 -10.63 -33.19
C ARG A 32 3.28 -10.72 -32.07
N LYS A 33 4.56 -10.84 -32.40
CA LYS A 33 5.65 -10.85 -31.41
C LYS A 33 5.65 -9.56 -30.59
N LYS A 34 5.56 -8.40 -31.25
CA LYS A 34 5.50 -7.08 -30.59
C LYS A 34 4.26 -6.94 -29.69
N ASN A 35 3.10 -7.44 -30.13
CA ASN A 35 1.90 -7.45 -29.30
C ASN A 35 2.04 -8.36 -28.07
N ASN A 36 2.57 -9.57 -28.25
CA ASN A 36 2.79 -10.51 -27.14
C ASN A 36 3.74 -9.90 -26.10
N GLU A 37 4.82 -9.26 -26.54
CA GLU A 37 5.71 -8.52 -25.64
C GLU A 37 5.00 -7.37 -24.92
N ALA A 38 4.19 -6.57 -25.63
CA ALA A 38 3.44 -5.48 -25.01
C ALA A 38 2.43 -5.98 -23.98
N VAL A 39 1.76 -7.10 -24.25
CA VAL A 39 0.82 -7.76 -23.32
C VAL A 39 1.56 -8.26 -22.09
N GLN A 40 2.70 -8.92 -22.27
CA GLN A 40 3.53 -9.39 -21.16
C GLN A 40 3.99 -8.22 -20.28
N ARG A 41 4.54 -7.15 -20.87
CA ARG A 41 4.94 -5.93 -20.14
C ARG A 41 3.77 -5.32 -19.36
N THR A 42 2.57 -5.29 -19.96
CA THR A 42 1.38 -4.76 -19.31
C THR A 42 0.98 -5.61 -18.10
N ARG A 43 0.96 -6.94 -18.24
CA ARG A 43 0.66 -7.86 -17.14
C ARG A 43 1.65 -7.72 -15.99
N GLU A 44 2.95 -7.68 -16.31
CA GLU A 44 4.01 -7.48 -15.33
C GLU A 44 3.88 -6.13 -14.61
N LYS A 45 3.60 -5.04 -15.34
CA LYS A 45 3.35 -3.72 -14.75
C LYS A 45 2.15 -3.74 -13.80
N THR A 46 1.04 -4.38 -14.18
CA THR A 46 -0.14 -4.49 -13.32
C THR A 46 0.16 -5.32 -12.07
N LYS A 47 0.88 -6.43 -12.21
CA LYS A 47 1.30 -7.28 -11.08
C LYS A 47 2.18 -6.49 -10.12
N LYS A 48 3.22 -5.83 -10.63
CA LYS A 48 4.15 -5.00 -9.84
C LYS A 48 3.40 -3.87 -9.11
N SER A 49 2.51 -3.17 -9.81
CA SER A 49 1.70 -2.10 -9.19
C SER A 49 0.79 -2.63 -8.07
N ALA A 50 0.25 -3.84 -8.20
CA ALA A 50 -0.55 -4.46 -7.15
C ALA A 50 0.31 -4.84 -5.93
N GLU A 51 1.51 -5.37 -6.16
CA GLU A 51 2.48 -5.69 -5.12
C GLU A 51 2.97 -4.43 -4.38
N GLU A 52 3.32 -3.37 -5.12
CA GLU A 52 3.70 -2.06 -4.56
C GLU A 52 2.58 -1.47 -3.70
N ARG A 53 1.33 -1.51 -4.19
CA ARG A 53 0.17 -1.05 -3.41
C ARG A 53 -0.03 -1.85 -2.13
N LYS A 54 0.13 -3.18 -2.20
CA LYS A 54 0.05 -4.03 -1.01
C LYS A 54 1.14 -3.66 0.00
N LYS A 55 2.39 -3.53 -0.46
CA LYS A 55 3.50 -3.12 0.39
C LYS A 55 3.23 -1.77 1.06
N ARG A 56 2.72 -0.79 0.31
CA ARG A 56 2.38 0.53 0.84
C ARG A 56 1.27 0.47 1.89
N ILE A 57 0.26 -0.36 1.69
CA ILE A 57 -0.80 -0.59 2.69
C ILE A 57 -0.21 -1.19 3.97
N ASP A 58 0.69 -2.16 3.85
CA ASP A 58 1.32 -2.81 5.01
C ASP A 58 2.23 -1.83 5.78
N GLU A 59 2.98 -0.97 5.07
CA GLU A 59 3.77 0.13 5.67
C GLU A 59 2.86 1.12 6.41
N LEU A 60 1.78 1.58 5.79
CA LEU A 60 0.84 2.52 6.39
C LEU A 60 0.13 1.93 7.61
N ARG A 61 -0.16 0.63 7.62
CA ARG A 61 -0.73 -0.05 8.79
C ARG A 61 0.22 -0.03 9.96
N LYS A 62 1.49 -0.39 9.74
CA LYS A 62 2.53 -0.33 10.77
C LYS A 62 2.69 1.08 11.33
N GLN A 63 2.76 2.08 10.46
CA GLN A 63 2.83 3.49 10.88
C GLN A 63 1.62 3.90 11.71
N ASN A 64 0.41 3.50 11.31
CA ASN A 64 -0.80 3.77 12.09
C ASN A 64 -0.76 3.11 13.47
N ASP A 65 -0.27 1.88 13.57
CA ASP A 65 -0.18 1.19 14.85
C ASP A 65 0.85 1.86 15.78
N THR A 66 1.99 2.30 15.24
CA THR A 66 2.96 3.13 16.00
C THR A 66 2.32 4.45 16.46
N LEU A 67 1.62 5.15 15.57
CA LEU A 67 0.96 6.42 15.90
C LEU A 67 -0.12 6.24 16.97
N LYS A 68 -0.89 5.15 16.94
CA LYS A 68 -1.88 4.86 17.99
C LYS A 68 -1.22 4.67 19.35
N VAL A 69 -0.11 3.94 19.42
CA VAL A 69 0.64 3.74 20.67
C VAL A 69 1.15 5.08 21.20
N GLN A 70 1.67 5.94 20.32
CA GLN A 70 2.12 7.28 20.70
C GLN A 70 0.97 8.16 21.22
N ILE A 71 -0.20 8.12 20.56
CA ILE A 71 -1.39 8.84 21.02
C ILE A 71 -1.82 8.35 22.41
N GLU A 72 -1.93 7.02 22.59
CA GLU A 72 -2.33 6.44 23.88
C GLU A 72 -1.35 6.80 25.00
N GLN A 73 -0.05 6.81 24.69
CA GLN A 73 0.98 7.24 25.63
C GLN A 73 0.86 8.73 25.97
N GLY A 74 0.63 9.59 24.97
CA GLY A 74 0.39 11.02 25.16
C GLY A 74 -0.85 11.30 26.02
N GLU A 75 -1.95 10.57 25.79
CA GLU A 75 -3.17 10.66 26.60
C GLU A 75 -2.90 10.30 28.07
N LYS A 76 -2.15 9.22 28.32
CA LYS A 76 -1.72 8.83 29.67
C LYS A 76 -0.87 9.92 30.32
N HIS A 77 0.14 10.44 29.62
CA HIS A 77 0.99 11.53 30.13
C HIS A 77 0.16 12.77 30.50
N ILE A 78 -0.78 13.17 29.64
CA ILE A 78 -1.67 14.31 29.91
C ILE A 78 -2.56 14.04 31.13
N SER A 79 -3.12 12.83 31.27
CA SER A 79 -3.93 12.47 32.44
C SER A 79 -3.11 12.57 33.72
N THR A 80 -1.91 11.97 33.76
CA THR A 80 -1.01 12.03 34.91
C THR A 80 -0.66 13.47 35.29
N LEU A 81 -0.34 14.31 34.30
CA LEU A 81 -0.04 15.73 34.53
C LEU A 81 -1.25 16.50 35.06
N ARG A 82 -2.46 16.21 34.56
CA ARG A 82 -3.70 16.82 35.08
C ARG A 82 -3.94 16.42 36.53
N ASP A 83 -3.79 15.15 36.86
CA ASP A 83 -4.00 14.64 38.21
C ASP A 83 -3.01 15.28 39.20
N LEU A 84 -1.72 15.37 38.83
CA LEU A 84 -0.68 16.05 39.62
C LEU A 84 -1.00 17.53 39.86
N ILE A 85 -1.46 18.25 38.83
CA ILE A 85 -1.84 19.67 38.95
C ILE A 85 -3.07 19.84 39.85
N ILE A 86 -4.09 19.00 39.71
CA ILE A 86 -5.34 19.07 40.50
C ILE A 86 -5.07 18.72 41.97
N GLN A 87 -4.22 17.72 42.23
CA GLN A 87 -3.85 17.32 43.60
C GLN A 87 -2.95 18.35 44.30
N GLY A 88 -2.40 19.32 43.56
CA GLY A 88 -1.55 20.38 44.13
C GLY A 88 -0.20 19.87 44.62
N GLU A 89 0.23 18.69 44.16
CA GLU A 89 1.43 18.03 44.65
C GLU A 89 2.69 18.63 44.02
N LYS A 90 3.31 19.57 44.75
CA LYS A 90 4.74 19.91 44.58
C LYS A 90 5.60 18.89 45.33
N THR A 91 5.40 17.60 45.04
CA THR A 91 6.23 16.54 45.59
C THR A 91 7.47 16.38 44.72
N GLU A 92 8.61 16.07 45.32
CA GLU A 92 9.85 15.72 44.59
C GLU A 92 9.59 14.58 43.58
N GLU A 93 8.67 13.67 43.92
CA GLU A 93 8.24 12.59 43.04
C GLU A 93 7.46 13.10 41.82
N GLY A 94 6.55 14.07 42.00
CA GLY A 94 5.87 14.73 40.87
C GLY A 94 6.86 15.41 39.92
N HIS A 95 7.90 16.05 40.45
CA HIS A 95 8.98 16.62 39.63
C HIS A 95 9.77 15.57 38.84
N ARG A 96 10.04 14.42 39.44
CA ARG A 96 10.70 13.28 38.77
C ARG A 96 9.85 12.72 37.62
N ILE A 97 8.56 12.51 37.87
CA ILE A 97 7.61 12.00 36.86
C ILE A 97 7.50 12.98 35.68
N ILE A 98 7.45 14.29 35.95
CA ILE A 98 7.43 15.32 34.91
C ILE A 98 8.71 15.26 34.05
N GLN A 99 9.88 15.10 34.68
CA GLN A 99 11.14 14.98 33.93
C GLN A 99 11.19 13.72 33.07
N GLU A 100 10.69 12.59 33.57
CA GLU A 100 10.62 11.34 32.80
C GLU A 100 9.69 11.47 31.59
N ILE A 101 8.53 12.12 31.75
CA ILE A 101 7.59 12.40 30.66
C ILE A 101 8.22 13.32 29.60
N LEU A 102 8.96 14.35 30.03
CA LEU A 102 9.64 15.30 29.13
C LEU A 102 10.88 14.71 28.45
N ALA A 103 11.53 13.73 29.07
CA ALA A 103 12.67 13.00 28.51
C ALA A 103 12.27 11.80 27.66
N GLY A 104 10.97 11.49 27.56
CA GLY A 104 10.45 10.45 26.69
C GLY A 104 10.82 10.73 25.22
N PRO A 105 11.01 9.68 24.39
CA PRO A 105 11.51 9.81 23.03
C PRO A 105 10.61 10.73 22.20
N ASP A 106 11.21 11.77 21.59
CA ASP A 106 10.51 12.65 20.67
C ASP A 106 10.05 11.82 19.45
N PRO A 107 8.75 11.84 19.11
CA PRO A 107 8.25 11.11 17.94
C PRO A 107 8.89 11.53 16.61
N ASN A 108 9.65 12.64 16.58
CA ASN A 108 10.39 13.12 15.41
C ASN A 108 11.83 12.58 15.28
N ASP A 109 12.36 11.84 16.27
CA ASP A 109 13.76 11.36 16.25
C ASP A 109 13.97 10.04 15.48
N ASN A 110 12.92 9.48 14.87
CA ASN A 110 13.03 8.34 13.96
C ASN A 110 13.02 8.81 12.50
N ASP A 111 14.14 9.38 12.04
CA ASP A 111 14.43 9.63 10.62
C ASP A 111 15.42 8.58 10.07
#